data_AF-A0A955YBH4-F1
#
_entry.id   AF-A0A955YBH4-F1
#
_cell.length_a   1.000
_cell.length_b   1.000
_cell.length_c   1.000
_cell.angle_alpha   90.00
_cell.angle_beta   90.00
_cell.angle_gamma   90.00
#
_symmetry.space_group_name_H-M   'P 1'
#
loop_
_entity.id
_entity.type
_entity.pdbx_description
1 polymer ?
#
loop_
_entity_poly.entity_id
_entity_poly.type
_entity_poly.pdbx_seq_one_letter_code
_entity_poly.pdbx_strand_id
1 'polypeptide(L)'
;LGKRRYVVRTENAPEVAEQLERLVLRVDAAGQPVRLGDVASARMGLRKLDRYVFSDGQEAMAFLFDREAGSNVLEVTEEILAEVDAVNEELLAPRGMELAVVSDQTSYINGALSLIRNNLLFGGALAVGVLLLFLRSLSASAVVATAIPICVVGTVLGMSILGRTVNVVSLAGMAFAVGMVVDNAIVVLE
;
A
#
# COMPACT_ATOMS: atom_id res chain seq x y z
N LEU A 1 -53.60 15.42 5.74
CA LEU A 1 -53.20 14.08 6.24
C LEU A 1 -51.76 13.82 5.79
N GLY A 2 -50.82 13.87 6.73
CA GLY A 2 -49.41 14.16 6.48
C GLY A 2 -48.58 13.00 5.90
N LYS A 3 -47.62 13.37 5.04
CA LYS A 3 -46.61 12.51 4.40
C LYS A 3 -45.53 12.01 5.38
N ARG A 4 -45.90 11.38 6.50
CA ARG A 4 -44.93 10.81 7.45
C ARG A 4 -44.91 9.30 7.35
N ARG A 5 -43.72 8.75 7.10
CA ARG A 5 -43.42 7.33 7.10
C ARG A 5 -42.75 6.97 8.41
N TYR A 6 -43.35 6.06 9.16
CA TYR A 6 -42.76 5.50 10.38
C TYR A 6 -42.11 4.17 10.05
N VAL A 7 -40.84 4.02 10.42
CA VAL A 7 -40.12 2.75 10.33
C VAL A 7 -40.06 2.17 11.73
N VAL A 8 -40.68 1.02 11.94
CA VAL A 8 -40.61 0.26 13.19
C VAL A 8 -39.53 -0.79 13.03
N ARG A 9 -38.45 -0.69 13.82
CA ARG A 9 -37.37 -1.67 13.88
C ARG A 9 -37.52 -2.42 15.20
N THR A 10 -37.57 -3.75 15.15
CA THR A 10 -37.54 -4.60 16.33
C THR A 10 -36.12 -5.12 16.53
N GLU A 11 -35.63 -5.03 17.77
CA GLU A 11 -34.36 -5.62 18.18
C GLU A 11 -34.57 -7.13 18.35
N ASN A 12 -33.92 -7.92 17.48
CA ASN A 12 -34.08 -9.38 17.47
C ASN A 12 -32.89 -10.12 18.11
N ALA A 13 -31.78 -9.42 18.40
CA ALA A 13 -30.58 -10.03 18.96
C ALA A 13 -30.25 -9.41 20.32
N PRO A 14 -29.97 -10.23 21.35
CA PRO A 14 -29.49 -9.73 22.62
C PRO A 14 -28.11 -9.09 22.45
N GLU A 15 -27.96 -7.84 22.85
CA GLU A 15 -26.71 -7.08 22.75
C GLU A 15 -25.74 -7.38 23.89
N VAL A 16 -26.27 -7.87 25.02
CA VAL A 16 -25.52 -8.13 26.24
C VAL A 16 -25.73 -9.58 26.65
N ALA A 17 -24.68 -10.23 27.14
CA ALA A 17 -24.73 -11.63 27.58
C ALA A 17 -25.85 -11.91 28.59
N GLU A 18 -26.17 -10.98 29.50
CA GLU A 18 -27.28 -11.11 30.46
C GLU A 18 -28.67 -11.19 29.80
N GLN A 19 -28.84 -10.61 28.62
CA GLN A 19 -30.10 -10.71 27.88
C GLN A 19 -30.29 -12.11 27.28
N LEU A 20 -29.20 -12.81 26.96
CA LEU A 20 -29.27 -14.23 26.56
C LEU A 20 -29.84 -15.10 27.68
N GLU A 21 -29.53 -14.80 28.95
CA GLU A 21 -30.05 -15.58 30.09
C GLU A 21 -31.58 -15.51 30.20
N ARG A 22 -32.19 -14.45 29.66
CA ARG A 22 -33.66 -14.28 29.65
C ARG A 22 -34.36 -15.06 28.54
N LEU A 23 -33.61 -15.66 27.61
CA LEU A 23 -34.13 -16.43 26.48
C LEU A 23 -34.95 -17.62 26.99
N VAL A 24 -36.21 -17.73 26.56
CA VAL A 24 -37.09 -18.83 26.96
C VAL A 24 -36.74 -20.07 26.13
N LEU A 25 -36.37 -21.16 26.79
CA LEU A 25 -36.02 -22.44 26.16
C LEU A 25 -37.24 -23.35 25.98
N ARG A 26 -38.10 -23.41 27.00
CA ARG A 26 -39.41 -24.07 26.92
C ARG A 26 -40.39 -23.44 27.89
N VAL A 27 -41.68 -23.71 27.68
CA VAL A 27 -42.72 -23.47 28.68
C VAL A 27 -43.18 -24.85 29.18
N ASP A 28 -43.26 -25.03 30.49
CA ASP A 28 -43.73 -26.28 31.07
C ASP A 28 -45.26 -26.46 30.93
N ALA A 29 -45.77 -27.62 31.36
CA ALA A 29 -47.21 -27.92 31.30
C ALA A 29 -48.05 -27.05 32.28
N ALA A 30 -47.41 -26.39 33.25
CA ALA A 30 -48.04 -25.48 34.20
C ALA A 30 -47.98 -24.01 33.74
N GLY A 31 -47.39 -23.73 32.57
CA GLY A 31 -47.26 -22.38 32.00
C GLY A 31 -46.03 -21.60 32.49
N GLN A 32 -45.11 -22.19 33.26
CA GLN A 32 -43.89 -21.53 33.69
C GLN A 32 -42.81 -21.61 32.59
N PRO A 33 -42.23 -20.47 32.18
CA PRO A 33 -41.14 -20.45 31.22
C PRO A 33 -39.83 -20.86 31.89
N VAL A 34 -39.17 -21.87 31.35
CA VAL A 34 -37.78 -22.21 31.65
C VAL A 34 -36.88 -21.36 30.76
N ARG A 35 -36.04 -20.54 31.39
CA ARG A 35 -35.12 -19.61 30.73
C ARG A 35 -33.72 -20.22 30.62
N LEU A 36 -32.89 -19.67 29.74
CA LEU A 36 -31.49 -20.07 29.62
C LEU A 36 -30.74 -19.90 30.95
N GLY A 37 -31.02 -18.82 31.69
CA GLY A 37 -30.46 -18.55 33.02
C GLY A 37 -30.78 -19.61 34.08
N ASP A 38 -31.85 -20.39 33.89
CA ASP A 38 -32.21 -21.46 34.82
C ASP A 38 -31.31 -22.70 34.66
N VAL A 39 -30.60 -22.83 33.53
CA VAL A 39 -29.81 -24.03 33.17
C VAL A 39 -28.36 -23.72 32.76
N ALA A 40 -28.03 -22.47 32.45
CA ALA A 40 -26.71 -22.03 32.02
C ALA A 40 -26.48 -20.55 32.36
N SER A 41 -25.22 -20.14 32.43
CA SER A 41 -24.84 -18.71 32.55
C SER A 41 -24.22 -18.21 31.24
N ALA A 42 -24.53 -16.97 30.89
CA ALA A 42 -23.96 -16.30 29.73
C ALA A 42 -23.02 -15.19 30.20
N ARG A 43 -21.76 -15.27 29.78
CA ARG A 43 -20.74 -14.26 30.08
C ARG A 43 -20.00 -13.85 28.82
N MET A 44 -19.64 -12.58 28.76
CA MET A 44 -18.67 -12.11 27.78
C MET A 44 -17.31 -12.71 28.14
N GLY A 45 -16.71 -13.40 27.18
CA GLY A 45 -15.42 -14.05 27.35
C GLY A 45 -14.56 -13.83 26.12
N LEU A 46 -13.26 -14.03 26.30
CA LEU A 46 -12.34 -14.06 25.17
C LEU A 46 -12.52 -15.36 24.40
N ARG A 47 -12.48 -15.28 23.07
CA ARG A 47 -12.37 -16.47 22.23
C ARG A 47 -11.10 -17.22 22.61
N LYS A 48 -11.16 -18.56 22.67
CA LYS A 48 -9.94 -19.37 22.82
C LYS A 48 -8.96 -19.02 21.71
N LEU A 49 -7.73 -18.68 22.09
CA LEU A 49 -6.63 -18.50 21.15
C LEU A 49 -6.38 -19.84 20.44
N ASP A 50 -6.60 -19.85 19.13
CA ASP A 50 -6.28 -20.97 18.24
C ASP A 50 -4.94 -20.76 17.52
N ARG A 51 -4.33 -19.58 17.66
CA ARG A 51 -2.99 -19.24 17.20
C ARG A 51 -2.25 -18.41 18.23
N TYR A 52 -0.95 -18.67 18.30
CA TYR A 52 0.04 -17.82 18.97
C TYR A 52 0.88 -17.17 17.89
N VAL A 53 1.12 -15.87 18.05
CA VAL A 53 2.04 -15.11 17.19
C VAL A 53 3.18 -14.65 18.09
N PHE A 54 4.40 -14.74 17.57
CA PHE A 54 5.59 -14.32 18.27
C PHE A 54 6.35 -13.32 17.43
N SER A 55 6.90 -12.29 18.08
CA SER A 55 7.87 -11.36 17.52
C SER A 55 9.10 -11.38 18.42
N ASP A 56 10.27 -11.67 17.86
CA ASP A 56 11.54 -11.76 18.60
C ASP A 56 11.49 -12.61 19.90
N GLY A 57 10.72 -13.72 19.85
CA GLY A 57 10.59 -14.65 20.97
C GLY A 57 9.60 -14.20 22.07
N GLN A 58 8.94 -13.06 21.90
CA GLN A 58 7.86 -12.58 22.78
C GLN A 58 6.50 -12.82 22.13
N GLU A 59 5.50 -13.19 22.92
CA GLU A 59 4.12 -13.34 22.43
C GLU A 59 3.57 -11.97 22.01
N ALA A 60 3.04 -11.88 20.81
CA ALA A 60 2.61 -10.64 20.19
C ALA A 60 1.27 -10.81 19.47
N MET A 61 0.62 -9.68 19.16
CA MET A 61 -0.50 -9.64 18.22
C MET A 61 -0.02 -9.06 16.89
N ALA A 62 -0.38 -9.71 15.78
CA ALA A 62 -0.09 -9.20 14.45
C ALA A 62 -1.33 -8.56 13.83
N PHE A 63 -1.15 -7.37 13.30
CA PHE A 63 -2.10 -6.69 12.44
C PHE A 63 -1.58 -6.72 11.01
N LEU A 64 -2.42 -7.14 10.07
CA LEU A 64 -2.10 -7.13 8.64
C LEU A 64 -2.87 -5.99 8.00
N PHE A 65 -2.15 -5.11 7.31
CA PHE A 65 -2.71 -4.00 6.57
C PHE A 65 -2.61 -4.27 5.08
N ASP A 66 -3.76 -4.34 4.42
CA ASP A 66 -3.84 -4.40 2.97
C ASP A 66 -4.17 -3.01 2.44
N ARG A 67 -3.36 -2.54 1.49
CA ARG A 67 -3.58 -1.25 0.84
C ARG A 67 -4.77 -1.32 -0.12
N GLU A 68 -5.46 -0.19 -0.28
CA GLU A 68 -6.46 -0.03 -1.33
C GLU A 68 -5.80 -0.05 -2.74
N ALA A 69 -6.55 -0.53 -3.74
CA ALA A 69 -6.08 -0.53 -5.12
C ALA A 69 -5.91 0.89 -5.65
N GLY A 70 -4.75 1.19 -6.24
CA GLY A 70 -4.44 2.51 -6.79
C GLY A 70 -3.79 3.49 -5.81
N SER A 71 -3.64 3.14 -4.54
CA SER A 71 -2.91 3.97 -3.57
C SER A 71 -1.40 3.93 -3.80
N ASN A 72 -0.73 5.02 -3.39
CA ASN A 72 0.72 5.09 -3.35
C ASN A 72 1.23 4.41 -2.08
N VAL A 73 2.02 3.35 -2.25
CA VAL A 73 2.54 2.54 -1.14
C VAL A 73 3.40 3.36 -0.18
N LEU A 74 4.23 4.27 -0.69
CA LEU A 74 5.14 5.08 0.14
C LEU A 74 4.36 6.04 1.03
N GLU A 75 3.38 6.72 0.46
CA GLU A 75 2.50 7.68 1.15
C GLU A 75 1.65 6.98 2.22
N VAL A 76 0.98 5.88 1.87
CA VAL A 76 0.18 5.10 2.83
C VAL A 76 1.04 4.56 3.97
N THR A 77 2.27 4.11 3.68
CA THR A 77 3.15 3.59 4.73
C THR A 77 3.60 4.71 5.67
N GLU A 78 3.87 5.91 5.14
CA GLU A 78 4.22 7.08 5.94
C GLU A 78 3.07 7.51 6.87
N GLU A 79 1.83 7.51 6.37
CA GLU A 79 0.63 7.76 7.17
C GLU A 79 0.44 6.71 8.27
N ILE A 80 0.62 5.42 7.94
CA ILE A 80 0.53 4.32 8.93
C ILE A 80 1.59 4.48 10.01
N LEU A 81 2.84 4.81 9.66
CA LEU A 81 3.91 5.00 10.63
C LEU A 81 3.61 6.17 11.58
N ALA A 82 3.11 7.29 11.05
CA ALA A 82 2.70 8.43 11.87
C ALA A 82 1.58 8.08 12.86
N GLU A 83 0.59 7.28 12.42
CA GLU A 83 -0.51 6.84 13.28
C GLU A 83 -0.02 5.82 14.33
N VAL A 84 0.89 4.91 13.95
CA VAL A 84 1.52 3.97 14.89
C VAL A 84 2.28 4.72 15.98
N ASP A 85 3.02 5.76 15.63
CA ASP A 85 3.73 6.61 16.59
C ASP A 85 2.75 7.31 17.56
N ALA A 86 1.66 7.88 17.04
CA ALA A 86 0.62 8.51 17.86
C ALA A 86 -0.06 7.52 18.82
N VAL A 87 -0.42 6.33 18.32
CA VAL A 87 -1.03 5.27 19.14
C VAL A 87 -0.07 4.77 20.22
N ASN A 88 1.22 4.64 19.88
CA ASN A 88 2.25 4.28 20.84
C ASN A 88 2.35 5.31 21.97
N GLU A 89 2.41 6.60 21.64
CA GLU A 89 2.55 7.68 22.60
C GLU A 89 1.30 7.84 23.49
N GLU A 90 0.11 7.85 22.90
CA GLU A 90 -1.13 8.17 23.60
C GLU A 90 -1.72 6.99 24.39
N LEU A 91 -1.58 5.76 23.87
CA LEU A 91 -2.34 4.60 24.36
C LEU A 91 -1.45 3.46 24.86
N LEU A 92 -0.42 3.08 24.12
CA LEU A 92 0.29 1.82 24.39
C LEU A 92 1.43 1.99 25.40
N ALA A 93 2.25 3.03 25.28
CA ALA A 93 3.37 3.28 26.18
C ALA A 93 2.95 3.40 27.66
N PRO A 94 1.86 4.11 28.03
CA PRO A 94 1.38 4.15 29.43
C PRO A 94 0.98 2.78 29.99
N ARG A 95 0.70 1.81 29.11
CA ARG A 95 0.31 0.44 29.46
C ARG A 95 1.48 -0.55 29.35
N GLY A 96 2.69 -0.07 29.05
CA GLY A 96 3.88 -0.91 28.84
C GLY A 96 3.79 -1.78 27.58
N MET A 97 3.02 -1.36 26.58
CA MET A 97 2.88 -2.03 25.28
C MET A 97 3.52 -1.18 24.18
N GLU A 98 3.90 -1.83 23.09
CA GLU A 98 4.47 -1.19 21.91
C GLU A 98 3.91 -1.84 20.65
N LEU A 99 3.51 -1.02 19.69
CA LEU A 99 3.15 -1.42 18.34
C LEU A 99 4.32 -1.10 17.41
N ALA A 100 4.95 -2.13 16.86
CA ALA A 100 6.07 -1.96 15.94
C ALA A 100 5.70 -2.47 14.54
N VAL A 101 6.14 -1.74 13.51
CA VAL A 101 6.05 -2.20 12.13
C VAL A 101 7.19 -3.18 11.86
N VAL A 102 6.86 -4.47 11.76
CA VAL A 102 7.84 -5.54 11.57
C VAL A 102 8.25 -5.70 10.09
N SER A 103 7.36 -5.39 9.16
CA SER A 103 7.61 -5.54 7.73
C SER A 103 6.79 -4.57 6.89
N ASP A 104 7.44 -3.92 5.92
CA ASP A 104 6.82 -3.05 4.92
C ASP A 104 7.45 -3.27 3.52
N GLN A 105 6.87 -2.63 2.51
CA GLN A 105 7.39 -2.63 1.13
C GLN A 105 8.28 -1.42 0.80
N THR A 106 8.34 -0.43 1.68
CA THR A 106 9.06 0.84 1.48
C THR A 106 10.55 0.62 1.31
N SER A 107 11.15 -0.26 2.12
CA SER A 107 12.57 -0.63 1.99
C SER A 107 12.93 -1.17 0.60
N TYR A 108 12.09 -2.05 0.06
CA TYR A 108 12.26 -2.63 -1.28
C TYR A 108 12.12 -1.56 -2.38
N ILE A 109 11.09 -0.71 -2.29
CA ILE A 109 10.85 0.38 -3.26
C ILE A 109 12.02 1.36 -3.26
N ASN A 110 12.44 1.84 -2.09
CA ASN A 110 13.56 2.77 -1.96
C ASN A 110 14.88 2.15 -2.43
N GLY A 111 15.11 0.87 -2.14
CA GLY A 111 16.24 0.11 -2.66
C GLY A 111 16.24 0.08 -4.19
N ALA A 112 15.11 -0.26 -4.81
CA ALA A 112 14.96 -0.28 -6.27
C ALA A 112 15.17 1.11 -6.89
N LEU A 113 14.60 2.17 -6.31
CA LEU A 113 14.80 3.55 -6.77
C LEU A 113 16.27 3.96 -6.68
N SER A 114 16.96 3.61 -5.59
CA SER A 114 18.38 3.91 -5.42
C SER A 114 19.24 3.21 -6.48
N LEU A 115 18.91 1.95 -6.79
CA LEU A 115 19.59 1.17 -7.81
C LEU A 115 19.38 1.76 -9.21
N ILE A 116 18.13 2.11 -9.55
CA ILE A 116 17.80 2.75 -10.83
C ILE A 116 18.54 4.09 -10.96
N ARG A 117 18.52 4.92 -9.90
CA ARG A 117 19.22 6.21 -9.88
C ARG A 117 20.73 6.03 -10.09
N ASN A 118 21.35 5.10 -9.37
CA ASN A 118 22.78 4.84 -9.49
C ASN A 118 23.13 4.33 -10.89
N ASN A 119 22.35 3.41 -11.43
CA ASN A 119 22.54 2.91 -12.79
C ASN A 119 22.38 4.00 -13.84
N LEU A 120 21.41 4.91 -13.66
CA LEU A 120 21.21 6.03 -14.58
C LEU A 120 22.39 7.02 -14.51
N LEU A 121 22.94 7.27 -13.32
CA LEU A 121 24.12 8.13 -13.16
C LEU A 121 25.37 7.50 -13.75
N PHE A 122 25.71 6.26 -13.39
CA PHE A 122 26.89 5.58 -13.92
C PHE A 122 26.77 5.28 -15.42
N GLY A 123 25.62 4.77 -15.86
CA GLY A 123 25.34 4.49 -17.26
C GLY A 123 25.31 5.76 -18.10
N GLY A 124 24.67 6.82 -17.60
CA GLY A 124 24.64 8.13 -18.25
C GLY A 124 26.04 8.76 -18.35
N ALA A 125 26.82 8.73 -17.27
CA ALA A 125 28.20 9.22 -17.28
C ALA A 125 29.09 8.46 -18.26
N LEU A 126 28.99 7.12 -18.29
CA LEU A 126 29.69 6.29 -19.27
C LEU A 126 29.26 6.61 -20.71
N ALA A 127 27.96 6.74 -20.96
CA ALA A 127 27.44 7.10 -22.27
C ALA A 127 27.96 8.47 -22.73
N VAL A 128 27.93 9.48 -21.86
CA VAL A 128 28.51 10.81 -22.15
C VAL A 128 30.02 10.71 -22.38
N GLY A 129 30.74 9.89 -21.61
CA GLY A 129 32.17 9.66 -21.79
C GLY A 129 32.49 9.04 -23.16
N VAL A 130 31.70 8.06 -23.60
CA VAL A 130 31.82 7.47 -24.94
C VAL A 130 31.49 8.51 -26.01
N LEU A 131 30.39 9.26 -25.88
CA LEU A 131 30.04 10.33 -26.81
C LEU A 131 31.16 11.37 -26.93
N LEU A 132 31.78 11.76 -25.81
CA LEU A 132 32.89 12.72 -25.81
C LEU A 132 34.14 12.15 -26.47
N LEU A 133 34.42 10.86 -26.30
CA LEU A 133 35.55 10.18 -26.92
C LEU A 133 35.43 10.16 -28.46
N PHE A 134 34.22 9.88 -28.97
CA PHE A 134 33.97 9.82 -30.41
C PHE A 134 33.82 11.21 -31.04
N LEU A 135 33.04 12.10 -30.44
CA LEU A 135 32.76 13.43 -31.01
C LEU A 135 33.89 14.45 -30.75
N ARG A 136 34.75 14.21 -29.74
CA ARG A 136 35.84 15.11 -29.29
C ARG A 136 35.40 16.56 -29.06
N SER A 137 34.10 16.79 -28.83
CA SER A 137 33.48 18.10 -28.72
C SER A 137 32.45 18.11 -27.60
N LEU A 138 32.70 18.92 -26.57
CA LEU A 138 31.81 19.05 -25.41
C LEU A 138 30.42 19.60 -25.79
N SER A 139 30.36 20.52 -26.75
CA SER A 139 29.09 21.08 -27.22
C SER A 139 28.25 20.02 -27.95
N ALA A 140 28.89 19.23 -28.83
CA ALA A 140 28.24 18.15 -29.55
C ALA A 140 27.68 17.08 -28.60
N SER A 141 28.50 16.61 -27.66
CA SER A 141 28.10 15.58 -26.70
C SER A 141 26.98 16.07 -25.76
N ALA A 142 26.98 17.35 -25.38
CA ALA A 142 25.91 17.92 -24.55
C ALA A 142 24.56 18.00 -25.28
N VAL A 143 24.57 18.32 -26.58
CA VAL A 143 23.35 18.32 -27.42
C VAL A 143 22.77 16.91 -27.49
N VAL A 144 23.59 15.90 -27.76
CA VAL A 144 23.12 14.50 -27.82
C VAL A 144 22.65 14.02 -26.43
N ALA A 145 23.40 14.31 -25.37
CA ALA A 145 23.06 13.89 -24.01
C ALA A 145 21.74 14.48 -23.50
N THR A 146 21.39 15.70 -23.93
CA THR A 146 20.11 16.34 -23.58
C THR A 146 18.96 15.89 -24.47
N ALA A 147 19.23 15.48 -25.72
CA ALA A 147 18.21 14.94 -26.62
C ALA A 147 17.58 13.64 -26.10
N ILE A 148 18.38 12.74 -25.48
CA ILE A 148 17.90 11.47 -24.92
C ILE A 148 16.77 11.64 -23.89
N PRO A 149 16.94 12.41 -22.78
CA PRO A 149 15.87 12.59 -21.80
C PRO A 149 14.66 13.34 -22.38
N ILE A 150 14.87 14.28 -23.32
CA ILE A 150 13.76 14.97 -24.00
C ILE A 150 12.90 13.98 -24.79
N CYS A 151 13.52 13.03 -25.51
CA CYS A 151 12.79 11.98 -26.25
C CYS A 151 12.01 11.05 -25.32
N VAL A 152 12.61 10.64 -24.19
CA VAL A 152 11.94 9.79 -23.20
C VAL A 152 10.72 10.51 -22.61
N VAL A 153 10.90 11.76 -22.15
CA VAL A 153 9.82 12.58 -21.59
C VAL A 153 8.72 12.82 -22.62
N GLY A 154 9.08 13.16 -23.87
CA GLY A 154 8.14 13.35 -24.97
C GLY A 154 7.34 12.09 -25.28
N THR A 155 7.98 10.92 -25.24
CA THR A 155 7.32 9.63 -25.46
C THR A 155 6.33 9.32 -24.34
N VAL A 156 6.72 9.51 -23.08
CA VAL A 156 5.83 9.28 -21.92
C VAL A 156 4.64 10.24 -21.92
N LEU A 157 4.87 11.53 -22.22
CA LEU A 157 3.80 12.52 -22.40
C LEU A 157 2.84 12.11 -23.52
N GLY A 158 3.36 11.73 -24.68
CA GLY A 158 2.55 11.23 -25.79
C GLY A 158 1.71 10.03 -25.38
N MET A 159 2.31 9.03 -24.74
CA MET A 159 1.60 7.85 -24.25
C MET A 159 0.50 8.20 -23.25
N SER A 160 0.75 9.14 -22.35
CA SER A 160 -0.24 9.63 -21.38
C SER A 160 -1.44 10.27 -22.08
N ILE A 161 -1.21 11.13 -23.09
CA ILE A 161 -2.28 11.76 -23.88
C ILE A 161 -3.11 10.71 -24.64
N LEU A 162 -2.48 9.65 -25.14
CA LEU A 162 -3.15 8.54 -25.82
C LEU A 162 -3.78 7.50 -24.86
N GLY A 163 -3.70 7.70 -23.54
CA GLY A 163 -4.22 6.76 -22.54
C GLY A 163 -3.53 5.40 -22.57
N ARG A 164 -2.25 5.35 -22.98
CA ARG A 164 -1.45 4.12 -23.06
C ARG A 164 -0.50 4.01 -21.86
N THR A 165 -0.34 2.80 -21.37
CA THR A 165 0.59 2.49 -20.28
C THR A 165 1.94 2.04 -20.82
N VAL A 166 3.00 2.28 -20.06
CA VAL A 166 4.35 1.80 -20.38
C VAL A 166 4.39 0.28 -20.17
N ASN A 167 4.78 -0.44 -21.22
CA ASN A 167 5.00 -1.88 -21.23
C ASN A 167 6.29 -2.23 -21.98
N VAL A 168 6.67 -3.51 -21.99
CA VAL A 168 7.92 -4.00 -22.61
C VAL A 168 8.03 -3.63 -24.10
N VAL A 169 6.93 -3.69 -24.87
CA VAL A 169 6.92 -3.32 -26.29
C VAL A 169 7.16 -1.82 -26.47
N SER A 170 6.51 -0.98 -25.65
CA SER A 170 6.73 0.46 -25.70
C SER A 170 8.13 0.87 -25.24
N LEU A 171 8.73 0.15 -24.28
CA LEU A 171 10.12 0.37 -23.85
C LEU A 171 11.10 0.03 -24.97
N ALA A 172 10.88 -1.08 -25.68
CA ALA A 172 11.69 -1.44 -26.84
C ALA A 172 11.58 -0.37 -27.95
N GLY A 173 10.36 0.11 -28.21
CA GLY A 173 10.14 1.21 -29.17
C GLY A 173 10.82 2.52 -28.75
N MET A 174 10.79 2.85 -27.46
CA MET A 174 11.49 4.03 -26.91
C MET A 174 13.02 3.90 -27.04
N ALA A 175 13.59 2.73 -26.74
CA ALA A 175 15.01 2.47 -26.93
C ALA A 175 15.42 2.60 -28.41
N PHE A 176 14.61 2.11 -29.34
CA PHE A 176 14.84 2.26 -30.78
C PHE A 176 14.76 3.73 -31.22
N ALA A 177 13.76 4.47 -30.75
CA ALA A 177 13.62 5.89 -31.04
C ALA A 177 14.82 6.71 -30.53
N VAL A 178 15.29 6.43 -29.31
CA VAL A 178 16.50 7.07 -28.75
C VAL A 178 17.72 6.78 -29.62
N GLY A 179 17.92 5.52 -30.06
CA GLY A 179 19.02 5.15 -30.95
C GLY A 179 19.02 5.93 -32.27
N MET A 180 17.86 6.03 -32.92
CA MET A 180 17.71 6.81 -34.17
C MET A 180 17.97 8.31 -33.96
N VAL A 181 17.54 8.88 -32.84
CA VAL A 181 17.75 10.30 -32.53
C VAL A 181 19.22 10.59 -32.29
N VAL A 182 19.92 9.70 -31.58
CA VAL A 182 21.37 9.81 -31.36
C VAL A 182 22.13 9.71 -32.69
N ASP A 183 21.78 8.75 -33.56
CA ASP A 183 22.42 8.58 -34.87
C ASP A 183 22.27 9.83 -35.75
N ASN A 184 21.04 10.35 -35.88
CA ASN A 184 20.78 11.59 -36.61
C ASN A 184 21.48 12.81 -35.99
N ALA A 185 21.54 12.89 -34.66
CA ALA A 185 22.22 13.98 -33.98
C ALA A 185 23.73 13.94 -34.18
N ILE A 186 24.33 12.75 -34.29
CA ILE A 186 25.76 12.58 -34.61
C ILE A 186 26.01 12.97 -36.07
N VAL A 187 25.22 12.47 -37.03
CA VAL A 187 25.40 12.76 -38.47
C VAL A 187 25.30 14.25 -38.81
N VAL A 188 24.51 15.03 -38.09
CA VAL A 188 24.38 16.48 -38.32
C VAL A 188 25.54 17.29 -37.73
N LEU A 189 26.26 16.73 -36.75
CA LEU A 189 27.36 17.38 -36.03
C LEU A 189 28.75 17.06 -36.61
N GLU A 190 28.85 15.99 -37.40
CA GLU A 190 29.99 15.64 -38.24
C GLU A 190 29.93 16.35 -39.61
#